data_AF-A0A2V8F853-F1
#
_entry.id   AF-A0A2V8F853-F1
#
_cell.length_a   1.000
_cell.length_b   1.000
_cell.length_c   1.000
_cell.angle_alpha   90.00
_cell.angle_beta   90.00
_cell.angle_gamma   90.00
#
_symmetry.space_group_name_H-M   'P 1'
#
loop_
_entity.id
_entity.type
_entity.pdbx_description
1 polymer ?
#
loop_
_entity_poly.entity_id
_entity_poly.type
_entity_poly.pdbx_seq_one_letter_code
_entity_poly.pdbx_strand_id
1 'polypeptide(L)'
;MAPRNPGSDVAHKALAPQFVRCFIVTVSDTRTEETDSSGRAIADLLAAAGHEVAGRAIVRDDPDLVRRTIERQLANPLVQVILTTGGTGITSRDSTYE
;
A
#
# COMPACT_ATOMS: atom_id res chain seq x y z
N MET A 1 40.63 -13.24 -20.83
CA MET A 1 39.49 -13.48 -19.92
C MET A 1 39.44 -12.30 -18.95
N ALA A 2 38.56 -11.32 -19.20
CA ALA A 2 38.50 -10.09 -18.41
C ALA A 2 37.86 -10.36 -17.02
N PRO A 3 38.35 -9.74 -15.94
CA PRO A 3 37.76 -9.91 -14.62
C PRO A 3 36.36 -9.29 -14.55
N ARG A 4 35.41 -9.98 -13.93
CA ARG A 4 34.06 -9.46 -13.64
C ARG A 4 34.18 -8.40 -12.55
N ASN A 5 33.65 -7.20 -12.81
CA ASN A 5 33.60 -6.08 -11.86
C ASN A 5 32.46 -6.30 -10.84
N PRO A 6 32.73 -6.44 -9.53
CA PRO A 6 31.70 -6.59 -8.51
C PRO A 6 31.40 -5.24 -7.85
N GLY A 7 30.65 -4.36 -8.53
CA GLY A 7 30.43 -3.00 -8.01
C GLY A 7 29.17 -2.25 -8.46
N SER A 8 28.19 -2.91 -9.11
CA SER A 8 27.00 -2.23 -9.63
C SER A 8 25.79 -2.22 -8.68
N ASP A 9 25.84 -3.00 -7.61
CA ASP A 9 24.78 -3.14 -6.60
C ASP A 9 24.91 -2.13 -5.45
N VAL A 10 26.13 -1.79 -5.05
CA VAL A 10 26.40 -0.86 -3.93
C VAL A 10 26.11 0.60 -4.33
N ALA A 11 26.39 0.99 -5.58
CA ALA A 11 26.21 2.36 -6.05
C ALA A 11 24.73 2.78 -6.20
N HIS A 12 23.82 1.83 -6.48
CA HIS A 12 22.38 2.13 -6.58
C HIS A 12 21.71 2.33 -5.20
N LYS A 13 22.31 1.83 -4.12
CA LYS A 13 21.76 1.91 -2.76
C LYS A 13 21.91 3.30 -2.12
N ALA A 14 22.81 4.13 -2.64
CA ALA A 14 23.12 5.45 -2.09
C ALA A 14 22.13 6.56 -2.51
N LEU A 15 21.24 6.28 -3.48
CA LEU A 15 20.25 7.22 -4.01
C LEU A 15 18.81 6.85 -3.63
N ALA A 16 18.61 5.79 -2.85
CA ALA A 16 17.28 5.39 -2.41
C ALA A 16 16.71 6.47 -1.47
N PRO A 17 15.41 6.82 -1.60
CA PRO A 17 14.75 7.71 -0.64
C PRO A 17 15.00 7.20 0.78
N GLN A 18 15.44 8.08 1.70
CA GLN A 18 15.66 7.71 3.10
C GLN A 18 14.38 7.18 3.76
N PHE A 19 13.23 7.58 3.22
CA PHE A 19 11.91 7.08 3.56
C PHE A 19 10.96 7.25 2.35
N VAL A 20 9.86 6.52 2.35
CA VAL A 20 8.74 6.74 1.43
C VAL A 20 7.48 7.01 2.23
N ARG A 21 6.61 7.87 1.69
CA ARG A 21 5.29 8.17 2.25
C ARG A 21 4.25 7.20 1.69
N CYS A 22 3.68 6.40 2.58
CA CYS A 22 2.76 5.34 2.26
C CYS A 22 1.32 5.68 2.69
N PHE A 23 0.35 5.33 1.86
CA PHE A 23 -1.07 5.32 2.23
C PHE A 23 -1.56 3.88 2.30
N ILE A 24 -2.30 3.53 3.35
CA ILE A 24 -2.80 2.17 3.56
C ILE A 24 -4.31 2.13 3.29
N VAL A 25 -4.75 1.17 2.49
CA VAL A 25 -6.16 0.92 2.19
C VAL A 25 -6.52 -0.48 2.67
N THR A 26 -7.36 -0.54 3.69
CA THR A 26 -7.95 -1.79 4.16
C THR A 26 -9.30 -1.98 3.47
N VAL A 27 -9.42 -3.01 2.64
CA VAL A 27 -10.67 -3.38 1.97
C VAL A 27 -11.43 -4.39 2.84
N SER A 28 -12.56 -3.98 3.39
CA SER A 28 -13.39 -4.83 4.24
C SER A 28 -14.82 -4.30 4.42
N ASP A 29 -15.79 -5.21 4.47
CA ASP A 29 -17.17 -4.90 4.84
C ASP A 29 -17.39 -4.77 6.36
N THR A 30 -16.50 -5.32 7.18
CA THR A 30 -16.75 -5.50 8.63
C THR A 30 -15.72 -4.83 9.53
N ARG A 31 -14.57 -4.42 8.98
CA ARG A 31 -13.54 -3.76 9.79
C ARG A 31 -13.91 -2.31 10.12
N THR A 32 -13.44 -1.90 11.28
CA THR A 32 -13.46 -0.55 11.83
C THR A 32 -12.03 -0.16 12.20
N GLU A 33 -11.79 1.11 12.53
CA GLU A 33 -10.45 1.56 12.93
C GLU A 33 -9.87 0.78 14.13
N GLU A 34 -10.75 0.36 15.05
CA GLU A 34 -10.37 -0.43 16.23
C GLU A 34 -10.05 -1.89 15.88
N THR A 35 -10.75 -2.44 14.89
CA THR A 35 -10.65 -3.86 14.53
C THR A 35 -9.74 -4.13 13.33
N ASP A 36 -9.22 -3.09 12.68
CA ASP A 36 -8.28 -3.18 11.55
C ASP A 36 -6.85 -3.53 12.01
N SER A 37 -6.68 -4.78 12.42
CA SER A 37 -5.38 -5.31 12.87
C SER A 37 -4.34 -5.35 11.74
N SER A 38 -4.75 -5.65 10.51
CA SER A 38 -3.83 -5.67 9.35
C SER A 38 -3.35 -4.28 8.99
N GLY A 39 -4.25 -3.30 8.88
CA GLY A 39 -3.87 -1.92 8.60
C GLY A 39 -3.06 -1.29 9.74
N ARG A 40 -3.27 -1.71 10.99
CA ARG A 40 -2.38 -1.37 12.12
C ARG A 40 -0.99 -1.99 11.94
N ALA A 41 -0.92 -3.30 11.71
CA ALA A 41 0.36 -4.01 11.58
C ALA A 41 1.21 -3.45 10.42
N ILE A 42 0.59 -3.14 9.27
CA ILE A 42 1.30 -2.51 8.15
C ILE A 42 1.86 -1.14 8.55
N ALA A 43 1.07 -0.32 9.25
CA ALA A 43 1.54 0.99 9.71
C ALA A 43 2.74 0.87 10.66
N ASP A 44 2.67 -0.07 11.61
CA ASP A 44 3.74 -0.31 12.57
C ASP A 44 5.02 -0.81 11.88
N LEU A 45 4.89 -1.72 10.91
CA LEU A 45 6.01 -2.23 10.12
C LEU A 45 6.66 -1.13 9.27
N LEU A 46 5.86 -0.27 8.64
CA LEU A 46 6.36 0.86 7.86
C LEU A 46 7.11 1.84 8.76
N ALA A 47 6.53 2.20 9.89
CA ALA A 47 7.17 3.10 10.86
C ALA A 47 8.49 2.49 11.40
N ALA A 48 8.50 1.20 11.75
CA ALA A 48 9.69 0.49 12.20
C ALA A 48 10.79 0.42 11.13
N ALA A 49 10.43 0.41 9.84
CA ALA A 49 11.34 0.47 8.71
C ALA A 49 11.81 1.91 8.36
N GLY A 50 11.34 2.92 9.09
CA GLY A 50 11.68 4.33 8.85
C GLY A 50 10.86 4.99 7.75
N HIS A 51 9.75 4.39 7.32
CA HIS A 51 8.81 4.99 6.37
C HIS A 51 7.73 5.83 7.08
N GLU A 52 7.10 6.74 6.33
CA GLU A 52 6.06 7.61 6.85
C GLU A 52 4.68 7.13 6.39
N VAL A 53 3.70 7.10 7.29
CA VAL A 53 2.31 6.77 6.94
C VAL A 53 1.53 8.08 6.75
N ALA A 54 1.31 8.44 5.49
CA ALA A 54 0.57 9.65 5.11
C ALA A 54 -0.93 9.56 5.44
N GLY A 55 -1.46 8.35 5.60
CA GLY A 55 -2.83 8.13 6.02
C GLY A 55 -3.26 6.67 5.88
N ARG A 56 -4.47 6.39 6.39
CA ARG A 56 -5.12 5.08 6.29
C ARG A 56 -6.59 5.27 5.96
N ALA A 57 -7.16 4.35 5.21
CA ALA A 57 -8.59 4.29 4.96
C ALA A 57 -9.10 2.85 5.02
N ILE A 58 -10.28 2.67 5.60
CA ILE A 58 -11.05 1.43 5.48
C ILE A 58 -12.12 1.66 4.43
N VAL A 59 -12.17 0.81 3.42
CA VAL A 59 -13.08 0.91 2.28
C VAL A 59 -13.89 -0.37 2.21
N ARG A 60 -15.19 -0.25 1.93
CA ARG A 60 -16.06 -1.41 1.68
C ARG A 60 -15.54 -2.25 0.51
N ASP A 61 -15.90 -3.52 0.49
CA ASP A 61 -15.49 -4.45 -0.57
C ASP A 61 -16.34 -4.22 -1.84
N ASP A 62 -16.14 -3.06 -2.44
CA ASP A 62 -16.82 -2.54 -3.62
C ASP A 62 -15.75 -2.00 -4.60
N PRO A 63 -15.66 -2.54 -5.83
CA PRO A 63 -14.63 -2.16 -6.79
C PRO A 63 -14.58 -0.67 -7.12
N ASP A 64 -15.73 0.02 -7.15
CA ASP A 64 -15.79 1.44 -7.49
C ASP A 64 -15.34 2.31 -6.32
N LEU A 65 -15.70 1.94 -5.09
CA LEU A 65 -15.20 2.62 -3.88
C LEU A 65 -13.69 2.44 -3.71
N VAL A 66 -13.17 1.24 -3.98
CA VAL A 66 -11.72 0.97 -3.97
C VAL A 66 -11.02 1.79 -5.05
N ARG A 67 -11.51 1.76 -6.30
CA ARG A 67 -10.93 2.53 -7.41
C ARG A 67 -10.89 4.02 -7.11
N ARG A 68 -12.02 4.61 -6.68
CA ARG A 68 -12.09 6.05 -6.32
C ARG A 68 -11.13 6.41 -5.20
N THR A 69 -10.97 5.53 -4.21
CA THR A 69 -10.01 5.75 -3.11
C THR A 69 -8.58 5.75 -3.63
N ILE A 70 -8.22 4.80 -4.49
CA ILE A 70 -6.89 4.72 -5.09
C ILE A 70 -6.62 5.94 -5.97
N GLU A 71 -7.52 6.30 -6.88
CA GLU A 71 -7.37 7.47 -7.76
C GLU A 71 -7.17 8.77 -6.97
N ARG A 72 -7.93 8.96 -5.89
CA ARG A 72 -7.76 10.11 -5.00
C ARG A 72 -6.37 10.15 -4.36
N GLN A 73 -5.82 9.00 -3.96
CA GLN A 73 -4.48 8.96 -3.36
C GLN A 73 -3.36 9.01 -4.40
N LEU A 74 -3.59 8.53 -5.63
CA LEU A 74 -2.66 8.74 -6.75
C LEU A 74 -2.53 10.22 -7.11
N ALA A 75 -3.61 11.00 -6.97
CA ALA A 75 -3.59 12.45 -7.16
C ALA A 75 -2.98 13.22 -5.97
N ASN A 76 -2.68 12.54 -4.86
CA ASN A 76 -2.12 13.18 -3.66
C ASN A 76 -0.60 13.27 -3.75
N PRO A 77 0.00 14.49 -3.83
CA PRO A 77 1.45 14.64 -3.96
C PRO A 77 2.24 14.18 -2.72
N LEU A 78 1.56 13.93 -1.60
CA LEU A 78 2.17 13.39 -0.38
C LEU A 78 2.22 11.86 -0.38
N VAL A 79 1.52 11.16 -1.27
CA VAL A 79 1.50 9.70 -1.32
C VAL A 79 2.43 9.20 -2.42
N GLN A 80 3.40 8.38 -2.06
CA GLN A 80 4.35 7.77 -2.99
C GLN A 80 4.04 6.28 -3.24
N VAL A 81 3.46 5.61 -2.24
CA VAL A 81 3.10 4.19 -2.29
C VAL A 81 1.71 4.03 -1.71
N ILE A 82 0.87 3.22 -2.35
CA ILE A 82 -0.41 2.76 -1.81
C ILE A 82 -0.29 1.27 -1.52
N LEU A 83 -0.55 0.87 -0.28
CA LEU A 83 -0.61 -0.53 0.14
C LEU A 83 -2.07 -0.91 0.37
N THR A 84 -2.53 -2.00 -0.25
CA THR A 84 -3.87 -2.54 -0.03
C THR A 84 -3.80 -3.83 0.79
N THR A 85 -4.78 -4.05 1.66
CA THR A 85 -4.94 -5.30 2.41
C THR A 85 -6.42 -5.66 2.52
N GLY A 86 -6.75 -6.95 2.51
CA GLY A 86 -8.13 -7.41 2.40
C GLY A 86 -8.66 -7.36 0.96
N GLY A 87 -9.90 -7.81 0.75
CA GLY A 87 -10.53 -7.84 -0.59
C GLY A 87 -9.93 -8.83 -1.60
N THR A 88 -8.90 -9.62 -1.24
CA THR A 88 -8.32 -10.67 -2.11
C THR A 88 -9.22 -11.90 -2.21
N GLY A 89 -10.44 -11.83 -1.70
CA GLY A 89 -11.37 -12.95 -1.70
C GLY A 89 -11.54 -13.44 -3.12
N ILE A 90 -11.14 -14.68 -3.38
CA ILE A 90 -11.59 -15.47 -4.54
C ILE A 90 -13.10 -15.79 -4.36
N THR A 91 -13.86 -14.77 -4.03
CA THR A 91 -15.32 -14.76 -4.01
C THR A 91 -15.67 -13.59 -4.89
N SER A 92 -15.74 -13.88 -6.18
CA SER A 92 -16.49 -13.09 -7.14
C SER A 92 -17.86 -12.83 -6.51
N ARG A 93 -18.05 -11.68 -5.87
CA ARG A 93 -19.41 -11.15 -5.76
C ARG A 93 -19.71 -10.64 -7.16
N ASP A 94 -20.14 -11.60 -7.96
CA ASP A 94 -20.87 -11.51 -9.20
C ASP A 94 -21.33 -10.09 -9.50
N SER A 95 -20.51 -9.37 -10.28
CA SER A 95 -20.88 -8.07 -10.84
C SER A 95 -21.57 -8.29 -12.18
N THR A 96 -22.59 -9.16 -12.17
CA THR A 96 -23.65 -9.18 -13.17
C THR A 96 -24.90 -8.64 -12.48
N TYR A 97 -25.15 -7.34 -12.64
CA TYR A 97 -26.50 -6.79 -12.50
C TYR A 97 -26.69 -5.75 -13.62
N GLU A 98 -27.49 -6.19 -14.60
CA GLU A 98 -27.99 -5.55 -15.84
C GLU A 98 -26.97 -4.91 -16.81
#